data_AF-A0A7C7SYC0-F1
#
_entry.id   AF-A0A7C7SYC0-F1
#
_cell.length_a   1.000
_cell.length_b   1.000
_cell.length_c   1.000
_cell.angle_alpha   90.00
_cell.angle_beta   90.00
_cell.angle_gamma   90.00
#
_symmetry.space_group_name_H-M   'P 1'
#
loop_
_entity.id
_entity.type
_entity.pdbx_description
1 polymer ?
#
loop_
_entity_poly.entity_id
_entity_poly.type
_entity_poly.pdbx_seq_one_letter_code
_entity_poly.pdbx_strand_id
1 'polypeptide(L)'
;MNTTASPKSSGEYQLKSLYIAAAGLAVCGLWAYWSVIVKLWNIWSTEPDYSHGFLVPLFTAALIYMNRDRAPRYRPAASWLGIGLLVVAGAMLLAGDLLFVDSLLGWSLVLWIMGSFWTLAGTKWMKWAAKYLAFLIFMVPIPFRLETALSLPLQRIATNVSTFMLQSLTLPAIAEGNTIYVDEIHLNVVEACSGLRMCMSITAMAFAFILLYRRPLWSRIAMLSALAPIAIVANASRITINGLLLYFRPENASEHYHQMAHDWSGYGMIPTAGLLFFLLITYLDKLFVEVQPVTVRSPVRSRKRRKTNTTQPTKEAPASSSIDDSQNDDPQDEPQLGVASDA
;
A
#
# COMPACT_ATOMS: atom_id res chain seq x y z
N MET A 1 -26.94 13.29 -49.81
CA MET A 1 -25.67 13.83 -49.28
C MET A 1 -25.47 13.25 -47.89
N ASN A 2 -24.66 12.19 -47.78
CA ASN A 2 -24.32 11.59 -46.48
C ASN A 2 -23.12 12.35 -45.91
N THR A 3 -23.36 13.19 -44.91
CA THR A 3 -22.33 13.86 -44.13
C THR A 3 -21.63 12.84 -43.24
N THR A 4 -20.48 12.36 -43.71
CA THR A 4 -19.52 11.64 -42.89
C THR A 4 -18.93 12.60 -41.85
N ALA A 5 -19.51 12.60 -40.65
CA ALA A 5 -18.96 13.31 -39.51
C ALA A 5 -17.53 12.79 -39.25
N SER A 6 -16.55 13.66 -39.45
CA SER A 6 -15.13 13.41 -39.21
C SER A 6 -14.91 12.91 -37.77
N PRO A 7 -14.20 11.78 -37.56
CA PRO A 7 -13.97 11.20 -36.24
C PRO A 7 -13.04 12.02 -35.33
N LYS A 8 -12.55 13.19 -35.79
CA LYS A 8 -11.69 14.09 -35.01
C LYS A 8 -12.43 14.85 -33.91
N SER A 9 -13.73 15.11 -34.06
CA SER A 9 -14.47 15.98 -33.14
C SER A 9 -14.79 15.31 -31.80
N SER A 10 -15.14 14.02 -31.80
CA SER A 10 -15.59 13.30 -30.59
C SER A 10 -14.49 13.15 -29.53
N GLY A 11 -13.24 12.95 -29.94
CA GLY A 11 -12.10 12.81 -29.01
C GLY A 11 -11.72 14.13 -28.32
N GLU A 12 -11.86 15.26 -29.01
CA GLU A 12 -11.49 16.57 -28.48
C GLU A 12 -12.52 17.05 -27.44
N TYR A 13 -13.81 16.83 -27.67
CA TYR A 13 -14.86 17.13 -26.69
C TYR A 13 -14.79 16.26 -25.43
N GLN A 14 -14.43 14.98 -25.57
CA GLN A 14 -14.20 14.09 -24.43
C GLN A 14 -13.00 14.52 -23.59
N LEU A 15 -11.92 15.01 -24.22
CA LEU A 15 -10.75 15.48 -23.50
C LEU A 15 -11.04 16.81 -22.75
N LYS A 16 -11.73 17.75 -23.39
CA LYS A 16 -12.13 19.03 -22.76
C LYS A 16 -13.04 18.82 -21.56
N SER A 17 -14.06 17.97 -21.70
CA SER A 17 -14.98 17.64 -20.59
C SER A 17 -14.26 16.96 -19.42
N LEU A 18 -13.29 16.08 -19.69
CA LEU A 18 -12.47 15.48 -18.64
C LEU A 18 -11.65 16.53 -17.88
N TYR A 19 -11.00 17.48 -18.58
CA TYR A 19 -10.24 18.55 -17.92
C TYR A 19 -11.14 19.47 -17.09
N ILE A 20 -12.33 19.80 -17.59
CA ILE A 20 -13.31 20.62 -16.85
C ILE A 20 -13.77 19.87 -15.59
N ALA A 21 -14.09 18.58 -15.70
CA ALA A 21 -14.48 17.77 -14.55
C ALA A 21 -13.34 17.65 -13.52
N ALA A 22 -12.10 17.45 -13.98
CA ALA A 22 -10.93 17.40 -13.12
C ALA A 22 -10.69 18.74 -12.39
N ALA A 23 -10.79 19.86 -13.11
CA ALA A 23 -10.68 21.19 -12.53
C ALA A 23 -11.79 21.46 -11.51
N GLY A 24 -13.03 21.10 -11.82
CA GLY A 24 -14.17 21.22 -10.90
C GLY A 24 -13.97 20.43 -9.61
N LEU A 25 -13.57 19.15 -9.70
CA LEU A 25 -13.29 18.32 -8.53
C LEU A 25 -12.10 18.86 -7.71
N ALA A 26 -11.08 19.39 -8.37
CA ALA A 26 -9.93 20.00 -7.69
C ALA A 26 -10.33 21.28 -6.94
N VAL A 27 -11.10 22.17 -7.56
CA VAL A 27 -11.58 23.41 -6.92
C VAL A 27 -12.52 23.09 -5.75
N CYS A 28 -13.49 22.19 -5.95
CA CYS A 28 -14.39 21.75 -4.88
C CYS A 28 -13.61 21.11 -3.72
N GLY A 29 -12.64 20.25 -4.04
CA GLY A 29 -11.78 19.62 -3.05
C GLY A 29 -10.95 20.64 -2.28
N LEU A 30 -10.28 21.56 -2.97
CA LEU A 30 -9.48 22.62 -2.34
C LEU A 30 -10.34 23.48 -1.42
N TRP A 31 -11.53 23.86 -1.85
CA TRP A 31 -12.44 24.67 -1.05
C TRP A 31 -12.93 23.91 0.20
N ALA A 32 -13.42 22.68 0.03
CA ALA A 32 -13.96 21.88 1.13
C ALA A 32 -12.89 21.42 2.14
N TYR A 33 -11.68 21.15 1.66
CA TYR A 33 -10.58 20.60 2.47
C TYR A 33 -9.51 21.63 2.84
N TRP A 34 -9.71 22.92 2.56
CA TRP A 34 -8.70 23.95 2.85
C TRP A 34 -8.25 23.93 4.32
N SER A 35 -9.20 23.89 5.25
CA SER A 35 -8.93 23.82 6.69
C SER A 35 -8.17 22.55 7.07
N VAL A 36 -8.53 21.40 6.48
CA VAL A 36 -7.86 20.11 6.71
C VAL A 36 -6.43 20.13 6.19
N ILE A 37 -6.19 20.69 5.00
CA ILE A 37 -4.87 20.82 4.41
C ILE A 37 -3.97 21.71 5.29
N VAL A 38 -4.47 22.86 5.74
CA VAL A 38 -3.73 23.75 6.66
C VAL A 38 -3.43 23.03 7.98
N LYS A 39 -4.38 22.27 8.53
CA LYS A 39 -4.18 21.50 9.75
C LYS A 39 -3.11 20.43 9.60
N LEU A 40 -3.16 19.66 8.50
CA LEU A 40 -2.14 18.66 8.18
C LEU A 40 -0.77 19.31 7.95
N TRP A 41 -0.72 20.44 7.23
CA TRP A 41 0.50 21.21 7.03
C TRP A 41 1.15 21.60 8.36
N ASN A 42 0.34 22.17 9.27
CA ASN A 42 0.81 22.57 10.59
C ASN A 42 1.39 21.37 11.34
N ILE A 43 0.65 20.25 11.42
CA ILE A 43 1.11 19.02 12.07
C ILE A 43 2.44 18.54 11.47
N TRP A 44 2.55 18.48 10.15
CA TRP A 44 3.78 18.02 9.50
C TRP A 44 4.96 18.98 9.73
N SER A 45 4.70 20.26 9.95
CA SER A 45 5.73 21.28 10.17
C SER A 45 6.16 21.43 11.63
N THR A 46 5.26 21.20 12.59
CA THR A 46 5.52 21.40 14.01
C THR A 46 5.90 20.11 14.72
N GLU A 47 5.33 18.98 14.31
CA GLU A 47 5.56 17.68 14.95
C GLU A 47 6.62 16.91 14.15
N PRO A 48 7.85 16.75 14.68
CA PRO A 48 8.92 16.04 13.99
C PRO A 48 8.53 14.61 13.58
N ASP A 49 7.64 14.00 14.36
CA ASP A 49 7.11 12.65 14.18
C ASP A 49 6.25 12.48 12.93
N TYR A 50 5.54 13.53 12.53
CA TYR A 50 4.67 13.55 11.36
C TYR A 50 5.27 14.28 10.16
N SER A 51 6.54 14.72 10.26
CA SER A 51 7.28 15.40 9.18
C SER A 51 7.33 14.60 7.87
N HIS A 52 7.32 13.27 7.94
CA HIS A 52 7.25 12.37 6.78
C HIS A 52 5.96 12.56 5.96
N GLY A 53 4.91 13.15 6.52
CA GLY A 53 3.64 13.44 5.84
C GLY A 53 3.81 14.27 4.56
N PHE A 54 4.81 15.17 4.51
CA PHE A 54 5.16 15.91 3.28
C PHE A 54 5.66 15.01 2.14
N LEU A 55 6.39 13.94 2.48
CA LEU A 55 6.99 13.02 1.52
C LEU A 55 5.96 12.04 0.95
N VAL A 56 4.91 11.73 1.71
CA VAL A 56 3.93 10.70 1.33
C VAL A 56 3.25 11.01 -0.02
N PRO A 57 2.66 12.19 -0.26
CA PRO A 57 2.06 12.53 -1.56
C PRO A 57 3.07 12.49 -2.71
N LEU A 58 4.29 12.99 -2.50
CA LEU A 58 5.35 13.00 -3.49
C LEU A 58 5.77 11.58 -3.87
N PHE A 59 5.91 10.71 -2.86
CA PHE A 59 6.26 9.31 -3.06
C PHE A 59 5.13 8.53 -3.72
N THR A 60 3.86 8.78 -3.38
CA THR A 60 2.71 8.23 -4.10
C THR A 60 2.75 8.59 -5.58
N ALA A 61 3.01 9.86 -5.90
CA ALA A 61 3.13 10.31 -7.29
C ALA A 61 4.30 9.63 -8.01
N ALA A 62 5.46 9.53 -7.36
CA ALA A 62 6.63 8.82 -7.89
C ALA A 62 6.34 7.34 -8.14
N LEU A 63 5.65 6.64 -7.22
CA LEU A 63 5.27 5.23 -7.38
C LEU A 63 4.34 5.01 -8.57
N ILE A 64 3.35 5.89 -8.76
CA ILE A 64 2.44 5.86 -9.91
C ILE A 64 3.24 6.08 -11.20
N TYR A 65 4.13 7.08 -11.21
CA TYR A 65 4.96 7.41 -12.38
C TYR A 65 5.91 6.27 -12.75
N MET A 66 6.63 5.69 -11.79
CA MET A 66 7.57 4.57 -12.01
C MET A 66 6.86 3.30 -12.50
N ASN A 67 5.59 3.12 -12.19
CA ASN A 67 4.82 1.94 -12.59
C ASN A 67 3.90 2.19 -13.79
N ARG A 68 3.98 3.37 -14.43
CA ARG A 68 3.10 3.75 -15.55
C ARG A 68 3.14 2.77 -16.72
N ASP A 69 4.26 2.08 -16.94
CA ASP A 69 4.41 1.12 -18.04
C ASP A 69 3.54 -0.14 -17.83
N ARG A 70 3.10 -0.38 -16.58
CA ARG A 70 2.16 -1.44 -16.20
C ARG A 70 0.71 -0.95 -16.14
N ALA A 71 0.47 0.32 -16.45
CA ALA A 71 -0.86 0.89 -16.41
C ALA A 71 -1.76 0.27 -17.50
N PRO A 72 -3.10 0.28 -17.30
CA PRO A 72 -4.03 -0.21 -18.31
C PRO A 72 -3.82 0.52 -19.64
N ARG A 73 -3.76 -0.22 -20.75
CA ARG A 73 -3.69 0.36 -22.11
C ARG A 73 -5.02 0.96 -22.59
N TYR A 74 -6.08 0.80 -21.81
CA TYR A 74 -7.40 1.36 -22.11
C TYR A 74 -7.42 2.86 -21.83
N ARG A 75 -8.15 3.61 -22.67
CA ARG A 75 -8.41 5.02 -22.38
C ARG A 75 -9.14 5.14 -21.04
N PRO A 76 -8.76 6.13 -20.20
CA PRO A 76 -9.54 6.51 -19.03
C PRO A 76 -11.01 6.70 -19.41
N ALA A 77 -11.92 6.13 -18.63
CA ALA A 77 -13.35 6.22 -18.86
C ALA A 77 -14.04 6.54 -17.53
N ALA A 78 -14.79 7.63 -17.49
CA ALA A 78 -15.42 8.09 -16.25
C ALA A 78 -16.31 7.00 -15.63
N SER A 79 -16.33 6.92 -14.30
CA SER A 79 -17.13 5.94 -13.58
C SER A 79 -17.93 6.56 -12.45
N TRP A 80 -19.24 6.33 -12.49
CA TRP A 80 -20.18 6.77 -11.44
C TRP A 80 -19.89 6.14 -10.07
N LEU A 81 -19.20 4.99 -10.01
CA LEU A 81 -18.80 4.37 -8.74
C LEU A 81 -17.84 5.25 -7.94
N GLY A 82 -17.02 6.08 -8.61
CA GLY A 82 -16.15 7.04 -7.94
C GLY A 82 -16.93 8.11 -7.17
N ILE A 83 -18.13 8.47 -7.62
CA ILE A 83 -19.01 9.42 -6.94
C ILE A 83 -19.49 8.85 -5.60
N GLY A 84 -19.78 7.55 -5.54
CA GLY A 84 -20.09 6.89 -4.27
C GLY A 84 -18.98 7.07 -3.23
N LEU A 85 -17.72 7.00 -3.66
CA LEU A 85 -16.57 7.24 -2.78
C LEU A 85 -16.43 8.72 -2.38
N LEU A 86 -16.76 9.67 -3.27
CA LEU A 86 -16.82 11.10 -2.96
C LEU A 86 -17.92 11.41 -1.92
N VAL A 87 -19.08 10.76 -2.01
CA VAL A 87 -20.16 10.90 -1.02
C VAL A 87 -19.71 10.37 0.34
N VAL A 88 -19.04 9.21 0.38
CA VAL A 88 -18.44 8.69 1.62
C VAL A 88 -17.40 9.65 2.18
N ALA A 89 -16.54 10.23 1.33
CA ALA A 89 -15.57 11.23 1.75
C ALA A 89 -16.25 12.47 2.36
N GLY A 90 -17.31 12.99 1.73
CA GLY A 90 -18.08 14.12 2.26
C GLY A 90 -18.79 13.79 3.59
N ALA A 91 -19.42 12.62 3.69
CA ALA A 91 -20.05 12.17 4.93
C ALA A 91 -19.03 12.01 6.07
N MET A 92 -17.84 11.49 5.74
CA MET A 92 -16.75 11.30 6.69
C MET A 92 -16.11 12.64 7.11
N LEU A 93 -16.04 13.63 6.21
CA LEU A 93 -15.63 15.00 6.53
C LEU A 93 -16.61 15.63 7.54
N LEU A 94 -17.92 15.53 7.28
CA LEU A 94 -18.96 16.03 8.19
C LEU A 94 -18.92 15.31 9.54
N ALA A 95 -18.78 13.99 9.55
CA ALA A 95 -18.69 13.21 10.78
C ALA A 95 -17.41 13.55 11.57
N GLY A 96 -16.29 13.78 10.89
CA GLY A 96 -15.03 14.16 11.52
C GLY A 96 -15.12 15.50 12.23
N ASP A 97 -15.80 16.46 11.61
CA ASP A 97 -16.06 17.77 12.18
C ASP A 97 -17.03 17.69 13.37
N LEU A 98 -18.14 16.95 13.21
CA LEU A 98 -19.15 16.76 14.27
C LEU A 98 -18.61 16.02 15.51
N LEU A 99 -17.72 15.05 15.30
CA LEU A 99 -17.14 14.23 16.37
C LEU A 99 -15.81 14.80 16.91
N PHE A 100 -15.31 15.89 16.33
CA PHE A 100 -13.99 16.46 16.63
C PHE A 100 -12.85 15.44 16.51
N VAL A 101 -12.87 14.62 15.44
CA VAL A 101 -11.86 13.58 15.17
C VAL A 101 -11.02 13.96 13.95
N ASP A 102 -9.86 14.56 14.21
CA ASP A 102 -8.96 15.10 13.18
C ASP A 102 -8.45 14.07 12.17
N SER A 103 -8.16 12.85 12.62
CA SER A 103 -7.76 11.76 11.73
C SER A 103 -8.85 11.41 10.72
N LEU A 104 -10.12 11.55 11.11
CA LEU A 104 -11.26 11.28 10.22
C LEU A 104 -11.32 12.34 9.11
N LEU A 105 -11.04 13.60 9.44
CA LEU A 105 -10.91 14.69 8.47
C LEU A 105 -9.79 14.38 7.46
N GLY A 106 -8.60 14.02 7.94
CA GLY A 106 -7.48 13.68 7.07
C GLY A 106 -7.73 12.46 6.18
N TRP A 107 -8.31 11.39 6.70
CA TRP A 107 -8.65 10.21 5.89
C TRP A 107 -9.77 10.50 4.89
N SER A 108 -10.70 11.39 5.22
CA SER A 108 -11.71 11.82 4.24
C SER A 108 -11.10 12.55 3.04
N LEU A 109 -10.01 13.32 3.23
CA LEU A 109 -9.23 13.91 2.13
C LEU A 109 -8.60 12.83 1.24
N VAL A 110 -8.06 11.77 1.83
CA VAL A 110 -7.52 10.62 1.08
C VAL A 110 -8.61 9.98 0.22
N LEU A 111 -9.80 9.75 0.79
CA LEU A 111 -10.95 9.20 0.06
C LEU A 111 -11.43 10.15 -1.04
N TRP A 112 -11.38 11.48 -0.83
CA TRP A 112 -11.71 12.46 -1.84
C TRP A 112 -10.77 12.37 -3.05
N ILE A 113 -9.45 12.28 -2.81
CA ILE A 113 -8.44 12.12 -3.87
C ILE A 113 -8.68 10.80 -4.64
N MET A 114 -8.91 9.71 -3.90
CA MET A 114 -9.19 8.39 -4.47
C MET A 114 -10.50 8.38 -5.29
N GLY A 115 -11.56 9.00 -4.77
CA GLY A 115 -12.86 9.12 -5.43
C GLY A 115 -12.80 9.99 -6.67
N SER A 116 -12.04 11.09 -6.62
CA SER A 116 -11.81 11.96 -7.77
C SER A 116 -11.06 11.22 -8.87
N PHE A 117 -9.97 10.51 -8.52
CA PHE A 117 -9.24 9.68 -9.47
C PHE A 117 -10.12 8.58 -10.07
N TRP A 118 -10.93 7.89 -9.27
CA TRP A 118 -11.83 6.85 -9.77
C TRP A 118 -12.91 7.41 -10.69
N THR A 119 -13.49 8.56 -10.33
CA THR A 119 -14.52 9.23 -11.14
C THR A 119 -14.00 9.61 -12.52
N LEU A 120 -12.76 10.10 -12.60
CA LEU A 120 -12.12 10.56 -13.84
C LEU A 120 -11.51 9.42 -14.66
N ALA A 121 -10.81 8.50 -14.00
CA ALA A 121 -10.00 7.47 -14.67
C ALA A 121 -10.74 6.13 -14.89
N GLY A 122 -11.75 5.86 -14.08
CA GLY A 122 -12.55 4.64 -14.13
C GLY A 122 -11.99 3.45 -13.35
N THR A 123 -12.79 2.39 -13.23
CA THR A 123 -12.52 1.26 -12.34
C THR A 123 -11.25 0.48 -12.67
N LYS A 124 -10.90 0.33 -13.95
CA LYS A 124 -9.67 -0.39 -14.35
C LYS A 124 -8.42 0.36 -13.91
N TRP A 125 -8.40 1.68 -14.11
CA TRP A 125 -7.32 2.56 -13.66
C TRP A 125 -7.27 2.63 -12.15
N MET A 126 -8.42 2.75 -11.49
CA MET A 126 -8.51 2.74 -10.03
C MET A 126 -7.95 1.44 -9.44
N LYS A 127 -8.31 0.26 -9.97
CA LYS A 127 -7.75 -1.02 -9.49
C LYS A 127 -6.23 -1.10 -9.61
N TRP A 128 -5.65 -0.52 -10.66
CA TRP A 128 -4.20 -0.44 -10.81
C TRP A 128 -3.58 0.56 -9.83
N ALA A 129 -4.18 1.75 -9.71
CA ALA A 129 -3.67 2.84 -8.89
C ALA A 129 -3.92 2.67 -7.39
N ALA A 130 -4.92 1.87 -6.99
CA ALA A 130 -5.43 1.77 -5.62
C ALA A 130 -4.34 1.47 -4.59
N LYS A 131 -3.44 0.54 -4.89
CA LYS A 131 -2.32 0.20 -3.99
C LYS A 131 -1.32 1.34 -3.80
N TYR A 132 -1.16 2.21 -4.79
CA TYR A 132 -0.27 3.37 -4.70
C TYR A 132 -0.98 4.53 -3.99
N LEU A 133 -2.26 4.76 -4.32
CA LEU A 133 -3.10 5.76 -3.65
C LEU A 133 -3.36 5.41 -2.19
N ALA A 134 -3.44 4.14 -1.83
CA ALA A 134 -3.56 3.69 -0.44
C ALA A 134 -2.37 4.12 0.43
N PHE A 135 -1.20 4.42 -0.17
CA PHE A 135 -0.07 4.97 0.56
C PHE A 135 -0.37 6.35 1.17
N LEU A 136 -1.32 7.11 0.60
CA LEU A 136 -1.72 8.41 1.14
C LEU A 136 -2.31 8.32 2.56
N ILE A 137 -2.78 7.15 3.00
CA ILE A 137 -3.28 6.96 4.37
C ILE A 137 -2.20 7.31 5.41
N PHE A 138 -0.92 7.11 5.07
CA PHE A 138 0.21 7.39 5.97
C PHE A 138 0.52 8.88 6.14
N MET A 139 -0.04 9.76 5.32
CA MET A 139 0.13 11.21 5.53
C MET A 139 -0.76 11.73 6.67
N VAL A 140 -1.76 10.95 7.10
CA VAL A 140 -2.75 11.34 8.11
C VAL A 140 -2.35 10.79 9.47
N PRO A 141 -2.30 11.64 10.52
CA PRO A 141 -2.01 11.18 11.88
C PRO A 141 -3.08 10.24 12.40
N ILE A 142 -2.67 9.27 13.20
CA ILE A 142 -3.56 8.26 13.81
C ILE A 142 -4.44 8.94 14.88
N PRO A 143 -5.67 8.47 15.15
CA PRO A 143 -6.49 9.07 16.20
C PRO A 143 -5.78 9.02 17.57
N PHE A 144 -5.75 10.14 18.28
CA PHE A 144 -5.08 10.27 19.58
C PHE A 144 -5.43 9.15 20.58
N ARG A 145 -6.69 8.69 20.59
CA ARG A 145 -7.13 7.57 21.45
C ARG A 145 -6.43 6.26 21.10
N LEU A 146 -6.27 5.98 19.81
CA LEU A 146 -5.59 4.78 19.33
C LEU A 146 -4.09 4.87 19.55
N GLU A 147 -3.51 6.05 19.30
CA GLU A 147 -2.12 6.35 19.64
C GLU A 147 -1.85 6.12 21.13
N THR A 148 -2.67 6.67 22.03
CA THR A 148 -2.52 6.49 23.49
C THR A 148 -2.73 5.04 23.92
N ALA A 149 -3.72 4.36 23.35
CA ALA A 149 -4.01 2.97 23.67
C ALA A 149 -2.87 2.02 23.26
N LEU A 150 -2.16 2.33 22.17
CA LEU A 150 -1.02 1.55 21.69
C LEU A 150 0.30 1.97 22.35
N SER A 151 0.49 3.24 22.67
CA SER A 151 1.74 3.74 23.23
C SER A 151 1.99 3.22 24.65
N LEU A 152 0.96 3.19 25.51
CA LEU A 152 1.09 2.72 26.89
C LEU A 152 1.64 1.29 27.04
N PRO A 153 1.10 0.26 26.37
CA PRO A 153 1.66 -1.09 26.47
C PRO A 153 3.06 -1.18 25.87
N LEU A 154 3.32 -0.48 24.76
CA LEU A 154 4.65 -0.44 24.15
C LEU A 154 5.69 0.21 25.07
N GLN A 155 5.33 1.28 25.78
CA GLN A 155 6.19 1.95 26.76
C GLN A 155 6.55 1.02 27.92
N ARG A 156 5.58 0.25 28.44
CA ARG A 156 5.86 -0.75 29.50
C ARG A 156 6.82 -1.83 29.02
N ILE A 157 6.60 -2.37 27.81
CA ILE A 157 7.48 -3.39 27.23
C ILE A 157 8.88 -2.79 27.03
N ALA A 158 8.99 -1.60 26.46
CA ALA A 158 10.27 -0.92 26.26
C ALA A 158 10.99 -0.67 27.60
N THR A 159 10.28 -0.21 28.63
CA THR A 159 10.83 0.00 29.98
C THR A 159 11.42 -1.29 30.54
N ASN A 160 10.68 -2.40 30.46
CA ASN A 160 11.13 -3.69 30.97
C ASN A 160 12.35 -4.22 30.20
N VAL A 161 12.32 -4.14 28.87
CA VAL A 161 13.42 -4.60 28.02
C VAL A 161 14.67 -3.75 28.26
N SER A 162 14.54 -2.42 28.30
CA SER A 162 15.67 -1.52 28.59
C SER A 162 16.25 -1.72 29.97
N THR A 163 15.41 -1.92 30.99
CA THR A 163 15.86 -2.21 32.36
C THR A 163 16.66 -3.50 32.39
N PHE A 164 16.17 -4.56 31.75
CA PHE A 164 16.90 -5.83 31.62
C PHE A 164 18.24 -5.66 30.88
N MET A 165 18.28 -4.85 29.81
CA MET A 165 19.52 -4.55 29.09
C MET A 165 20.53 -3.80 29.96
N LEU A 166 20.10 -2.79 30.73
CA LEU A 166 20.96 -2.06 31.65
C LEU A 166 21.49 -2.95 32.78
N GLN A 167 20.64 -3.80 33.37
CA GLN A 167 21.05 -4.79 34.39
C GLN A 167 22.06 -5.79 33.82
N SER A 168 21.88 -6.22 32.57
CA SER A 168 22.83 -7.11 31.88
C SER A 168 24.20 -6.44 31.67
N LEU A 169 24.23 -5.10 31.61
CA LEU A 169 25.43 -4.28 31.57
C LEU A 169 25.95 -3.90 32.98
N THR A 170 25.50 -4.60 34.02
CA THR A 170 25.91 -4.42 35.43
C THR A 170 25.50 -3.09 36.08
N LEU A 171 24.53 -2.38 35.50
CA LEU A 171 23.97 -1.16 36.09
C LEU A 171 22.84 -1.50 37.08
N PRO A 172 22.74 -0.81 38.23
CA PRO A 172 21.68 -1.01 39.22
C PRO A 172 20.37 -0.34 38.76
N ALA A 173 19.80 -0.83 37.66
CA ALA A 173 18.59 -0.27 37.06
C ALA A 173 17.32 -0.88 37.67
N ILE A 174 16.37 -0.03 38.08
CA ILE A 174 15.05 -0.42 38.60
C ILE A 174 13.96 0.31 37.82
N ALA A 175 12.92 -0.41 37.41
CA ALA A 175 11.77 0.17 36.73
C ALA A 175 10.63 0.45 37.71
N GLU A 176 10.14 1.69 37.73
CA GLU A 176 8.87 2.05 38.38
C GLU A 176 7.94 2.72 37.36
N GLY A 177 6.83 2.07 37.04
CA GLY A 177 5.93 2.54 35.98
C GLY A 177 6.63 2.55 34.62
N ASN A 178 6.79 3.74 34.03
CA ASN A 178 7.49 3.97 32.76
C ASN A 178 8.78 4.81 32.98
N THR A 179 9.35 4.79 34.18
CA THR A 179 10.61 5.46 34.49
C THR A 179 11.62 4.43 34.98
N ILE A 180 12.85 4.52 34.46
CA ILE A 180 13.96 3.65 34.87
C ILE A 180 14.91 4.49 35.74
N TYR A 181 15.15 4.01 36.96
CA TYR A 181 16.05 4.60 37.92
C TYR A 181 17.39 3.89 37.84
N VAL A 182 18.46 4.64 37.64
CA VAL A 182 19.85 4.15 37.66
C VAL A 182 20.64 5.07 38.57
N ASP A 183 20.78 4.69 39.84
CA ASP A 183 21.36 5.54 40.88
C ASP A 183 20.62 6.90 40.97
N GLU A 184 21.29 8.04 40.79
CA GLU A 184 20.66 9.37 40.76
C GLU A 184 20.00 9.74 39.41
N ILE A 185 20.11 8.88 38.39
CA ILE A 185 19.64 9.16 37.03
C ILE A 185 18.21 8.63 36.84
N HIS A 186 17.34 9.49 36.31
CA HIS A 186 15.96 9.17 35.97
C HIS A 186 15.78 9.16 34.45
N LEU A 187 15.50 7.98 33.89
CA LEU A 187 15.20 7.81 32.47
C LEU A 187 13.70 7.70 32.29
N ASN A 188 13.05 8.79 31.92
CA ASN A 188 11.63 8.79 31.59
C ASN A 188 11.42 8.15 30.22
N VAL A 189 10.91 6.92 30.22
CA VAL A 189 10.56 6.21 28.97
C VAL A 189 9.41 6.93 28.27
N VAL A 190 8.53 7.61 29.01
CA VAL A 190 7.49 8.45 28.41
C VAL A 190 8.08 9.55 27.55
N GLU A 191 9.11 10.28 27.97
CA GLU A 191 9.75 11.33 27.15
C GLU A 191 10.66 10.73 26.07
N ALA A 192 11.26 9.56 26.34
CA ALA A 192 12.04 8.83 25.34
C ALA A 192 11.14 8.22 24.24
N CYS A 193 9.89 7.86 24.55
CA CYS A 193 8.92 7.19 23.66
C CYS A 193 7.73 8.07 23.26
N SER A 194 7.60 9.28 23.81
CA SER A 194 6.49 10.21 23.53
C SER A 194 6.47 10.62 22.07
N GLY A 195 7.57 10.37 21.37
CA GLY A 195 7.56 10.28 19.93
C GLY A 195 7.22 8.87 19.42
N LEU A 196 6.00 8.65 18.94
CA LEU A 196 5.64 7.58 18.01
C LEU A 196 6.46 7.61 16.69
N ARG A 197 7.38 8.58 16.55
CA ARG A 197 8.47 8.77 15.58
C ARG A 197 8.97 7.50 14.91
N MET A 198 9.22 6.43 15.67
CA MET A 198 9.72 5.17 15.11
C MET A 198 8.62 4.30 14.52
N CYS A 199 7.49 4.10 15.20
CA CYS A 199 6.45 3.20 14.69
C CYS A 199 5.85 3.68 13.37
N MET A 200 5.54 4.98 13.23
CA MET A 200 4.97 5.51 11.99
C MET A 200 5.99 5.53 10.84
N SER A 201 7.22 5.99 11.10
CA SER A 201 8.28 6.01 10.07
C SER A 201 8.67 4.61 9.62
N ILE A 202 8.79 3.66 10.55
CA ILE A 202 9.09 2.26 10.25
C ILE A 202 7.88 1.62 9.52
N THR A 203 6.64 1.94 9.87
CA THR A 203 5.44 1.46 9.16
C THR A 203 5.34 2.03 7.75
N ALA A 204 5.61 3.32 7.57
CA ALA A 204 5.66 3.96 6.27
C ALA A 204 6.79 3.34 5.41
N MET A 205 7.97 3.11 5.99
CA MET A 205 9.09 2.45 5.31
C MET A 205 8.77 0.99 4.94
N ALA A 206 8.16 0.23 5.84
CA ALA A 206 7.76 -1.15 5.59
C ALA A 206 6.69 -1.23 4.50
N PHE A 207 5.72 -0.32 4.52
CA PHE A 207 4.71 -0.27 3.49
C PHE A 207 5.29 0.17 2.15
N ALA A 208 6.18 1.16 2.13
CA ALA A 208 6.93 1.55 0.93
C ALA A 208 7.74 0.36 0.38
N PHE A 209 8.41 -0.40 1.25
CA PHE A 209 9.12 -1.61 0.87
C PHE A 209 8.19 -2.67 0.26
N ILE A 210 7.02 -2.92 0.87
CA ILE A 210 6.01 -3.85 0.34
C ILE A 210 5.47 -3.41 -1.03
N LEU A 211 5.36 -2.10 -1.27
CA LEU A 211 4.93 -1.57 -2.57
C LEU A 211 6.01 -1.68 -3.64
N LEU A 212 7.28 -1.51 -3.27
CA LEU A 212 8.43 -1.57 -4.18
C LEU A 212 8.85 -3.01 -4.50
N TYR A 213 8.87 -3.90 -3.50
CA TYR A 213 9.31 -5.29 -3.65
C TYR A 213 8.13 -6.26 -3.78
N ARG A 214 8.10 -7.00 -4.90
CA ARG A 214 7.11 -8.06 -5.12
C ARG A 214 7.45 -9.30 -4.30
N ARG A 215 6.88 -9.40 -3.11
CA ARG A 215 6.93 -10.61 -2.27
C ARG A 215 5.59 -11.34 -2.20
N PRO A 216 5.55 -12.66 -1.94
CA PRO A 216 4.32 -13.40 -1.65
C PRO A 216 3.60 -12.85 -0.41
N LEU A 217 2.29 -13.07 -0.32
CA LEU A 217 1.45 -12.50 0.76
C LEU A 217 1.98 -12.85 2.15
N TRP A 218 2.43 -14.09 2.36
CA TRP A 218 2.99 -14.56 3.63
C TRP A 218 4.24 -13.78 4.05
N SER A 219 5.16 -13.51 3.13
CA SER A 219 6.36 -12.69 3.40
C SER A 219 5.97 -11.27 3.76
N ARG A 220 4.96 -10.67 3.10
CA ARG A 220 4.47 -9.33 3.46
C ARG A 220 3.87 -9.31 4.87
N ILE A 221 3.06 -10.29 5.22
CA ILE A 221 2.46 -10.41 6.56
C ILE A 221 3.56 -10.62 7.60
N ALA A 222 4.54 -11.49 7.34
CA ALA A 222 5.68 -11.72 8.23
C ALA A 222 6.48 -10.44 8.46
N MET A 223 6.79 -9.68 7.40
CA MET A 223 7.48 -8.39 7.51
C MET A 223 6.69 -7.36 8.31
N LEU A 224 5.39 -7.24 8.07
CA LEU A 224 4.52 -6.35 8.86
C LEU A 224 4.46 -6.77 10.33
N SER A 225 4.40 -8.07 10.60
CA SER A 225 4.38 -8.59 11.98
C SER A 225 5.70 -8.41 12.71
N ALA A 226 6.83 -8.51 12.01
CA ALA A 226 8.17 -8.29 12.55
C ALA A 226 8.46 -6.82 12.84
N LEU A 227 7.61 -5.91 12.35
CA LEU A 227 7.82 -4.49 12.49
C LEU A 227 7.67 -3.98 13.92
N ALA A 228 6.64 -4.45 14.62
CA ALA A 228 6.41 -4.14 16.02
C ALA A 228 7.57 -4.58 16.94
N PRO A 229 8.05 -5.85 16.90
CA PRO A 229 9.18 -6.26 17.73
C PRO A 229 10.47 -5.54 17.37
N ILE A 230 10.72 -5.25 16.08
CA ILE A 230 11.90 -4.45 15.68
C ILE A 230 11.82 -3.04 16.27
N ALA A 231 10.67 -2.39 16.20
CA ALA A 231 10.49 -1.07 16.78
C ALA A 231 10.72 -1.07 18.29
N ILE A 232 10.24 -2.10 19.00
CA ILE A 232 10.47 -2.26 20.45
C ILE A 232 11.97 -2.43 20.75
N VAL A 233 12.67 -3.31 20.04
CA VAL A 233 14.10 -3.55 20.27
C VAL A 233 14.93 -2.31 19.93
N ALA A 234 14.66 -1.66 18.79
CA ALA A 234 15.34 -0.43 18.41
C ALA A 234 15.16 0.66 19.49
N ASN A 235 13.93 0.84 19.96
CA ASN A 235 13.62 1.82 20.99
C ASN A 235 14.26 1.45 22.35
N ALA A 236 14.22 0.17 22.75
CA ALA A 236 14.82 -0.28 23.99
C ALA A 236 16.36 -0.11 23.97
N SER A 237 17.00 -0.38 22.83
CA SER A 237 18.44 -0.16 22.63
C SER A 237 18.80 1.31 22.77
N ARG A 238 17.98 2.24 22.23
CA ARG A 238 18.18 3.68 22.39
C ARG A 238 18.09 4.11 23.85
N ILE A 239 17.06 3.69 24.57
CA ILE A 239 16.90 4.02 26.00
C ILE A 239 18.12 3.52 26.80
N THR A 240 18.58 2.30 26.48
CA THR A 240 19.77 1.70 27.11
C THR A 240 21.04 2.52 26.81
N ILE A 241 21.27 2.89 25.55
CA ILE A 241 22.43 3.69 25.14
C ILE A 241 22.40 5.07 25.82
N ASN A 242 21.22 5.70 25.92
CA ASN A 242 21.08 6.98 26.61
C ASN A 242 21.34 6.85 28.11
N GLY A 243 20.83 5.79 28.73
CA GLY A 243 21.13 5.47 30.13
C GLY A 243 22.63 5.28 30.37
N LEU A 244 23.31 4.55 29.48
CA LEU A 244 24.75 4.31 29.55
C LEU A 244 25.55 5.61 29.42
N LEU A 245 25.16 6.46 28.46
CA LEU A 245 25.83 7.73 28.18
C LEU A 245 25.67 8.73 29.33
N LEU A 246 24.51 8.73 29.99
CA LEU A 246 24.27 9.53 31.18
C LEU A 246 25.01 8.99 32.42
N TYR A 247 25.09 7.67 32.56
CA TYR A 247 25.77 7.04 33.71
C TYR A 247 27.29 7.21 33.68
N PHE A 248 27.92 7.01 32.52
CA PHE A 248 29.38 7.19 32.37
C PHE A 248 29.79 8.64 32.10
N ARG A 249 28.90 9.59 32.42
CA ARG A 249 29.16 11.01 32.24
C ARG A 249 30.36 11.45 33.11
N PRO A 250 31.40 12.09 32.53
CA PRO A 250 32.43 12.74 33.31
C PRO A 250 31.86 13.93 34.11
N GLU A 251 32.22 14.06 35.39
CA GLU A 251 31.79 15.20 36.24
C GLU A 251 32.17 16.56 35.64
N ASN A 252 33.22 16.61 34.82
CA ASN A 252 33.73 17.82 34.15
C ASN A 252 33.16 18.04 32.73
N ALA A 253 32.12 17.30 32.33
CA ALA A 253 31.52 17.42 31.01
C ALA A 253 30.73 18.74 30.88
N SER A 254 31.15 19.59 29.94
CA SER A 254 30.52 20.88 29.62
C SER A 254 29.09 20.72 29.09
N GLU A 255 28.27 21.78 29.14
CA GLU A 255 26.93 21.83 28.51
C GLU A 255 26.94 21.39 27.04
N HIS A 256 28.05 21.59 26.34
CA HIS A 256 28.23 21.14 24.96
C HIS A 256 28.25 19.61 24.82
N TYR A 257 28.78 18.90 25.81
CA TYR A 257 28.75 17.43 25.83
C TYR A 257 27.32 16.89 26.00
N HIS A 258 26.43 17.63 26.69
CA HIS A 258 25.01 17.29 26.83
C HIS A 258 24.24 17.40 25.54
N GLN A 259 24.39 18.52 24.83
CA GLN A 259 23.76 18.71 23.54
C GLN A 259 24.30 17.70 22.52
N MET A 260 25.62 17.48 22.47
CA MET A 260 26.21 16.49 21.56
C MET A 260 25.77 15.06 21.87
N ALA A 261 25.71 14.65 23.14
CA ALA A 261 25.25 13.32 23.57
C ALA A 261 23.77 13.09 23.22
N HIS A 262 22.92 14.09 23.50
CA HIS A 262 21.51 14.05 23.18
C HIS A 262 21.28 14.00 21.66
N ASP A 263 21.98 14.84 20.91
CA ASP A 263 21.89 14.90 19.45
C ASP A 263 22.42 13.63 18.77
N TRP A 264 23.56 13.08 19.22
CA TRP A 264 24.09 11.81 18.70
C TRP A 264 23.16 10.63 18.97
N SER A 265 22.47 10.61 20.12
CA SER A 265 21.47 9.57 20.37
C SER A 265 20.27 9.66 19.41
N GLY A 266 19.90 10.89 19.01
CA GLY A 266 18.88 11.15 18.01
C GLY A 266 19.32 10.71 16.61
N TYR A 267 20.55 11.09 16.21
CA TYR A 267 21.11 10.73 14.90
C TYR A 267 21.41 9.23 14.77
N GLY A 268 21.82 8.56 15.86
CA GLY A 268 22.08 7.11 15.89
C GLY A 268 20.83 6.23 15.77
N MET A 269 19.63 6.80 15.96
CA MET A 269 18.36 6.09 15.86
C MET A 269 18.04 5.63 14.42
N ILE A 270 18.22 6.51 13.44
CA ILE A 270 17.89 6.23 12.03
C ILE A 270 18.80 5.11 11.46
N PRO A 271 20.13 5.14 11.66
CA PRO A 271 21.02 4.04 11.28
C PRO A 271 20.69 2.72 11.99
N THR A 272 20.39 2.73 13.29
CA THR A 272 20.07 1.50 14.04
C THR A 272 18.77 0.86 13.55
N ALA A 273 17.71 1.66 13.35
CA ALA A 273 16.45 1.17 12.79
C ALA A 273 16.62 0.65 11.35
N GLY A 274 17.39 1.39 10.52
CA GLY A 274 17.73 0.98 9.16
C GLY A 274 18.52 -0.33 9.12
N LEU A 275 19.49 -0.50 10.01
CA LEU A 275 20.30 -1.71 10.14
C LEU A 275 19.45 -2.91 10.57
N LEU A 276 18.60 -2.76 11.60
CA LEU A 276 17.71 -3.83 12.04
C LEU A 276 16.72 -4.25 10.95
N PHE A 277 16.17 -3.28 10.21
CA PHE A 277 15.28 -3.56 9.09
C PHE A 277 16.01 -4.26 7.93
N PHE A 278 17.24 -3.81 7.61
CA PHE A 278 18.09 -4.47 6.62
C PHE A 278 18.46 -5.90 7.02
N LEU A 279 18.81 -6.12 8.29
CA LEU A 279 19.09 -7.46 8.84
C LEU A 279 17.85 -8.36 8.77
N LEU A 280 16.65 -7.85 9.07
CA LEU A 280 15.41 -8.59 8.90
C LEU A 280 15.22 -9.04 7.45
N ILE A 281 15.37 -8.12 6.49
CA ILE A 281 15.24 -8.46 5.06
C ILE A 281 16.25 -9.55 4.68
N THR A 282 17.50 -9.38 5.10
CA THR A 282 18.58 -10.32 4.82
C THR A 282 18.32 -11.69 5.44
N TYR A 283 17.78 -11.72 6.66
CA TYR A 283 17.40 -12.94 7.36
C TYR A 283 16.23 -13.65 6.66
N LEU A 284 15.17 -12.92 6.28
CA LEU A 284 14.03 -13.49 5.55
C LEU A 284 14.46 -14.04 4.18
N ASP A 285 15.39 -13.38 3.51
CA ASP A 285 15.94 -13.84 2.22
C ASP A 285 16.79 -15.10 2.34
N LYS A 286 17.49 -15.27 3.47
CA LYS A 286 18.25 -16.49 3.76
C LYS A 286 17.36 -17.63 4.27
N LEU A 287 16.31 -17.32 5.03
CA LEU A 287 15.40 -18.30 5.61
C LEU A 287 14.45 -18.89 4.55
N PHE A 288 14.06 -18.07 3.57
CA PHE A 288 13.17 -18.49 2.48
C PHE A 288 13.82 -18.19 1.14
N VAL A 289 14.57 -19.15 0.62
CA VAL A 289 15.02 -19.13 -0.78
C VAL A 289 13.77 -19.28 -1.65
N GLU A 290 13.34 -18.20 -2.28
CA GLU A 290 12.32 -18.27 -3.33
C GLU A 290 12.87 -19.09 -4.50
N VAL A 291 12.53 -20.38 -4.54
CA VAL A 291 12.71 -21.20 -5.73
C VAL A 291 11.79 -20.60 -6.79
N GLN A 292 12.37 -19.80 -7.70
CA GLN A 292 11.71 -19.34 -8.92
C GLN A 292 11.05 -20.57 -9.56
N PRO A 293 9.72 -20.64 -9.67
CA PRO A 293 9.11 -21.70 -10.45
C PRO A 293 9.54 -21.46 -11.89
N VAL A 294 10.51 -22.25 -12.36
CA VAL A 294 10.88 -22.29 -13.77
C VAL A 294 9.60 -22.68 -14.50
N THR A 295 8.93 -21.70 -15.11
CA THR A 295 7.85 -21.98 -16.04
C THR A 295 8.48 -22.70 -17.22
N VAL A 296 8.48 -24.03 -17.19
CA VAL A 296 8.76 -24.83 -18.37
C VAL A 296 7.69 -24.45 -19.38
N ARG A 297 8.04 -23.57 -20.33
CA ARG A 297 7.26 -23.40 -21.55
C ARG A 297 7.29 -24.75 -22.24
N SER A 298 6.27 -25.58 -22.03
CA SER A 298 6.07 -26.76 -22.84
C SER A 298 5.95 -26.31 -24.30
N PRO A 299 6.86 -26.67 -25.20
CA PRO A 299 6.69 -26.39 -26.60
C PRO A 299 5.73 -27.45 -27.15
N VAL A 300 4.45 -27.41 -26.75
CA VAL A 300 3.43 -28.16 -27.49
C VAL A 300 3.12 -27.33 -28.73
N ARG A 301 3.98 -27.55 -29.72
CA ARG A 301 3.79 -27.25 -31.12
C ARG A 301 2.52 -27.97 -31.57
N SER A 302 1.36 -27.32 -31.43
CA SER A 302 0.11 -27.74 -32.08
C SER A 302 0.27 -27.59 -33.59
N ARG A 303 0.90 -28.59 -34.22
CA ARG A 303 1.00 -28.74 -35.66
C ARG A 303 -0.34 -29.30 -36.18
N LYS A 304 -1.05 -28.46 -36.93
CA LYS A 304 -2.13 -28.77 -37.89
C LYS A 304 -3.37 -29.53 -37.37
N ARG A 305 -4.51 -28.83 -37.42
CA ARG A 305 -5.69 -29.38 -38.13
C ARG A 305 -6.37 -28.27 -38.94
N ARG A 306 -5.99 -28.19 -40.21
CA ARG A 306 -6.74 -27.54 -41.28
C ARG A 306 -8.09 -28.24 -41.36
N LYS A 307 -9.15 -27.66 -40.78
CA LYS A 307 -10.53 -28.07 -41.08
C LYS A 307 -11.03 -27.22 -42.24
N THR A 308 -11.06 -27.88 -43.38
CA THR A 308 -11.89 -27.56 -44.54
C THR A 308 -13.35 -27.36 -44.13
N ASN A 309 -14.01 -26.45 -44.84
CA ASN A 309 -15.45 -26.19 -44.83
C ASN A 309 -16.28 -27.47 -44.75
N THR A 310 -17.25 -27.51 -43.83
CA THR A 310 -18.48 -28.30 -44.05
C THR A 310 -19.64 -27.59 -43.37
N THR A 311 -20.62 -27.31 -44.21
CA THR A 311 -21.87 -26.58 -44.05
C THR A 311 -22.79 -27.23 -43.01
N GLN A 312 -23.61 -26.41 -42.33
CA GLN A 312 -24.73 -26.81 -41.48
C GLN A 312 -25.72 -27.73 -42.22
N PRO A 313 -26.43 -28.61 -41.49
CA PRO A 313 -27.79 -28.97 -41.87
C PRO A 313 -28.78 -28.57 -40.78
N THR A 314 -29.66 -27.67 -41.17
CA THR A 314 -30.90 -27.26 -40.50
C THR A 314 -31.87 -28.45 -40.45
N LYS A 315 -32.48 -28.72 -39.28
CA LYS A 315 -33.64 -29.60 -39.14
C LYS A 315 -34.91 -28.76 -39.24
N GLU A 316 -35.62 -28.88 -40.34
CA GLU A 316 -37.08 -28.70 -40.42
C GLU A 316 -37.66 -29.94 -41.09
N ALA A 317 -38.68 -30.52 -40.46
CA ALA A 317 -39.63 -31.48 -41.05
C ALA A 317 -40.90 -30.69 -41.44
N PRO A 318 -41.94 -31.28 -42.08
CA PRO A 318 -42.07 -32.61 -42.69
C PRO A 318 -42.64 -32.54 -44.14
N ALA A 319 -42.59 -33.62 -44.93
CA ALA A 319 -43.64 -33.95 -45.90
C ALA A 319 -43.40 -35.31 -46.58
N SER A 320 -44.50 -36.06 -46.69
CA SER A 320 -44.67 -37.35 -47.35
C SER A 320 -44.89 -37.23 -48.86
N SER A 321 -44.28 -38.15 -49.61
CA SER A 321 -44.78 -38.84 -50.82
C SER A 321 -45.55 -38.07 -51.92
N SER A 322 -44.92 -37.93 -53.09
CA SER A 322 -45.51 -38.19 -54.43
C SER A 322 -44.35 -38.24 -55.45
N ILE A 323 -44.03 -39.41 -56.01
CA ILE A 323 -44.29 -39.85 -57.41
C ILE A 323 -43.20 -39.38 -58.41
N ASP A 324 -42.76 -40.35 -59.22
CA ASP A 324 -42.08 -40.27 -60.54
C ASP A 324 -40.64 -39.73 -60.59
N ASP A 325 -39.75 -40.22 -61.47
CA ASP A 325 -39.70 -41.40 -62.33
C ASP A 325 -38.25 -41.45 -62.86
N SER A 326 -37.85 -42.60 -63.39
CA SER A 326 -36.78 -42.79 -64.38
C SER A 326 -35.29 -42.67 -63.98
N GLN A 327 -34.66 -43.85 -64.05
CA GLN A 327 -33.49 -44.18 -64.88
C GLN A 327 -32.05 -43.85 -64.43
N ASN A 328 -31.41 -44.96 -64.07
CA ASN A 328 -30.20 -45.56 -64.66
C ASN A 328 -28.78 -45.20 -64.18
N ASP A 329 -28.14 -46.30 -63.81
CA ASP A 329 -26.78 -46.76 -64.10
C ASP A 329 -25.60 -46.33 -63.21
N ASP A 330 -25.38 -47.16 -62.18
CA ASP A 330 -24.21 -48.07 -62.01
C ASP A 330 -22.79 -47.49 -61.75
N PRO A 331 -21.84 -48.28 -61.20
CA PRO A 331 -21.57 -48.35 -59.75
C PRO A 331 -20.05 -48.30 -59.45
N GLN A 332 -19.64 -48.90 -58.31
CA GLN A 332 -18.28 -49.26 -57.86
C GLN A 332 -17.55 -48.22 -56.99
N ASP A 333 -16.98 -48.55 -55.84
CA ASP A 333 -16.86 -49.77 -55.03
C ASP A 333 -16.47 -49.25 -53.62
N GLU A 334 -17.17 -49.62 -52.55
CA GLU A 334 -16.80 -50.71 -51.61
C GLU A 334 -15.38 -50.61 -50.97
N PRO A 335 -15.15 -51.15 -49.76
CA PRO A 335 -16.08 -51.33 -48.65
C PRO A 335 -15.45 -51.17 -47.24
N GLN A 336 -16.30 -51.41 -46.24
CA GLN A 336 -16.02 -52.10 -44.96
C GLN A 336 -15.38 -51.29 -43.82
N LEU A 337 -16.18 -51.01 -42.77
CA LEU A 337 -16.43 -51.86 -41.57
C LEU A 337 -15.19 -51.88 -40.65
N GLY A 338 -15.28 -51.74 -39.33
CA GLY A 338 -16.35 -51.61 -38.34
C GLY A 338 -15.66 -51.15 -37.04
N VAL A 339 -16.36 -50.51 -36.09
CA VAL A 339 -16.94 -51.15 -34.88
C VAL A 339 -15.83 -51.82 -34.04
N ALA A 340 -15.56 -51.58 -32.75
CA ALA A 340 -16.29 -51.09 -31.57
C ALA A 340 -15.23 -50.70 -30.50
N SER A 341 -15.42 -49.68 -29.66
CA SER A 341 -15.96 -49.76 -28.29
C SER A 341 -15.15 -50.61 -27.29
N ASP A 342 -14.39 -49.92 -26.44
CA ASP A 342 -14.26 -50.00 -24.98
C ASP A 342 -14.42 -51.35 -24.25
N ALA A 343 -13.35 -51.74 -23.53
CA ALA A 343 -13.34 -52.14 -22.12
C ALA A 343 -11.91 -52.12 -21.57
#